data_AF-A0A962I8G7-F1
#
_entry.id   AF-A0A962I8G7-F1
#
_cell.length_a   1.000
_cell.length_b   1.000
_cell.length_c   1.000
_cell.angle_alpha   90.00
_cell.angle_beta   90.00
_cell.angle_gamma   90.00
#
_symmetry.space_group_name_H-M   'P 1'
#
loop_
_entity.id
_entity.type
_entity.pdbx_description
1 polymer ?
#
loop_
_entity_poly.entity_id
_entity_poly.type
_entity_poly.pdbx_seq_one_letter_code
_entity_poly.pdbx_strand_id
1 'polypeptide(L)'
;NLFLHGIEDFQVVRGDTLRNPAFFDGDRLATFDCVIANPPFSLQKWGEDLWVNDPFGRNFAGLPPSSSGDFAWVQHMVMSMANVSGRMAVVLPQGALFRKGVEGNIRQKLLQMDLIEAVIGLAPNLFYGTGLAACILVLRKRKPVQHKKKVLIADASRLFRRGRAQNHLEPEHAAEILGWYRGFADVQDSVRVVSLDEIKAEDWTLNISRYVLPPLQEDIPLLPDAVAAFKEALTRCREAEERLAQVMAEGGWLK
;
A
#
# COMPACT_ATOMS: atom_id res chain seq x y z
N ASN A 1 26.38 -3.19 -9.05
CA ASN A 1 25.53 -2.09 -9.56
C ASN A 1 26.06 -0.76 -9.03
N LEU A 2 25.96 -0.45 -7.73
CA LEU A 2 26.47 0.80 -7.13
C LEU A 2 27.92 1.14 -7.54
N PHE A 3 28.82 0.16 -7.40
CA PHE A 3 30.21 0.28 -7.84
C PHE A 3 30.37 0.67 -9.33
N LEU A 4 29.53 0.13 -10.22
CA LEU A 4 29.58 0.45 -11.66
C LEU A 4 29.09 1.87 -11.96
N HIS A 5 28.34 2.48 -11.04
CA HIS A 5 27.91 3.88 -11.11
C HIS A 5 28.88 4.83 -10.38
N GLY A 6 30.07 4.36 -9.97
CA GLY A 6 31.09 5.19 -9.32
C GLY A 6 30.75 5.57 -7.87
N ILE A 7 29.80 4.88 -7.24
CA ILE A 7 29.49 5.07 -5.82
C ILE A 7 30.48 4.21 -5.04
N GLU A 8 31.27 4.84 -4.17
CA GLU A 8 32.33 4.17 -3.40
C GLU A 8 31.96 3.97 -1.93
N ASP A 9 31.18 4.88 -1.35
CA ASP A 9 30.71 4.80 0.04
C ASP A 9 29.34 4.12 0.10
N PHE A 10 29.35 2.79 0.21
CA PHE A 10 28.14 2.00 0.41
C PHE A 10 28.41 0.75 1.24
N GLN A 11 27.39 0.33 1.99
CA GLN A 11 27.40 -0.94 2.70
C GLN A 11 26.20 -1.77 2.28
N VAL A 12 26.46 -2.95 1.71
CA VAL A 12 25.44 -3.94 1.35
C VAL A 12 25.76 -5.24 2.07
N VAL A 13 24.86 -5.68 2.94
CA VAL A 13 25.02 -6.92 3.70
C VAL A 13 24.07 -7.97 3.15
N ARG A 14 24.59 -9.18 2.89
CA ARG A 14 23.78 -10.34 2.55
C ARG A 14 23.11 -10.87 3.82
N GLY A 15 21.78 -10.89 3.85
CA GLY A 15 21.03 -11.44 4.96
C GLY A 15 19.52 -11.35 4.75
N ASP A 16 18.77 -11.85 5.73
CA ASP A 16 17.32 -11.68 5.81
C ASP A 16 17.02 -10.56 6.80
N THR A 17 16.56 -9.42 6.31
CA THR A 17 16.32 -8.23 7.12
C THR A 17 15.29 -8.43 8.24
N LEU A 18 14.27 -9.27 8.03
CA LEU A 18 13.24 -9.50 9.04
C LEU A 18 13.72 -10.48 10.11
N ARG A 19 14.46 -11.53 9.72
CA ARG A 19 14.96 -12.55 10.65
C ARG A 19 16.25 -12.15 11.37
N ASN A 20 17.18 -11.53 10.66
CA ASN A 20 18.50 -11.18 11.14
C ASN A 20 18.96 -9.83 10.54
N PRO A 21 18.46 -8.69 11.07
CA PRO A 21 18.87 -7.37 10.60
C PRO A 21 20.39 -7.18 10.78
N ALA A 22 21.01 -6.35 9.94
CA ALA A 22 22.47 -6.27 9.84
C ALA A 22 23.10 -4.99 10.41
N PHE A 23 22.32 -3.94 10.62
CA PHE A 23 22.82 -2.61 10.97
C PHE A 23 22.36 -2.23 12.37
N PHE A 24 23.33 -1.93 13.23
CA PHE A 24 23.11 -1.69 14.66
C PHE A 24 23.88 -0.45 15.14
N ASP A 25 23.35 0.18 16.18
CA ASP A 25 24.02 1.21 16.99
C ASP A 25 23.88 0.79 18.47
N GLY A 26 24.94 0.19 19.00
CA GLY A 26 24.90 -0.56 20.27
C GLY A 26 23.93 -1.74 20.18
N ASP A 27 23.04 -1.85 21.17
CA ASP A 27 22.05 -2.93 21.27
C ASP A 27 20.75 -2.67 20.48
N ARG A 28 20.71 -1.61 19.66
CA ARG A 28 19.52 -1.20 18.89
C ARG A 28 19.81 -1.21 17.40
N LEU A 29 18.75 -1.26 16.59
CA LEU A 29 18.87 -1.05 15.15
C LEU A 29 19.46 0.32 14.87
N ALA A 30 20.37 0.40 13.91
CA ALA A 30 20.86 1.67 13.40
C ALA A 30 19.68 2.46 12.81
N THR A 31 19.73 3.78 12.96
CA THR A 31 18.67 4.66 12.48
C THR A 31 19.15 5.63 11.42
N PHE A 32 18.27 5.97 10.48
CA PHE A 32 18.60 6.76 9.30
C PHE A 32 17.58 7.87 9.07
N ASP A 33 18.01 8.97 8.46
CA ASP A 33 17.14 10.09 8.10
C ASP A 33 16.14 9.73 6.98
N CYS A 34 16.55 8.86 6.06
CA CYS A 34 15.77 8.45 4.91
C CYS A 34 15.83 6.93 4.77
N VAL A 35 14.67 6.27 4.82
CA VAL A 35 14.55 4.82 4.63
C VAL A 35 13.62 4.57 3.45
N ILE A 36 14.13 3.95 2.38
CA ILE A 36 13.32 3.64 1.19
C ILE A 36 13.37 2.15 0.89
N ALA A 37 12.25 1.57 0.48
CA ALA A 37 12.21 0.16 0.11
C ALA A 37 11.09 -0.16 -0.88
N ASN A 38 11.35 -1.15 -1.72
CA ASN A 38 10.35 -1.89 -2.47
C ASN A 38 10.43 -3.37 -2.06
N PRO A 39 9.88 -3.74 -0.88
CA PRO A 39 9.94 -5.11 -0.38
C PRO A 39 9.09 -6.06 -1.23
N PRO A 40 9.35 -7.39 -1.16
CA PRO A 40 8.47 -8.39 -1.78
C PRO A 40 7.04 -8.29 -1.22
N PHE A 41 6.05 -8.22 -2.12
CA PHE A 41 4.64 -8.08 -1.74
C PHE A 41 4.10 -9.34 -1.06
N SER A 42 3.38 -9.17 0.05
CA SER A 42 2.70 -10.24 0.78
C SER A 42 3.60 -11.44 1.08
N LEU A 43 4.86 -11.18 1.47
CA LEU A 43 5.83 -12.24 1.77
C LEU A 43 5.25 -13.17 2.84
N GLN A 44 5.06 -14.44 2.51
CA GLN A 44 4.59 -15.47 3.44
C GLN A 44 5.75 -16.07 4.22
N LYS A 45 5.47 -16.60 5.42
CA LYS A 45 6.47 -17.25 6.29
C LYS A 45 7.70 -16.34 6.42
N TRP A 46 7.48 -15.10 6.81
CA TRP A 46 8.49 -14.05 6.77
C TRP A 46 9.40 -14.06 8.01
N GLY A 47 9.17 -14.98 8.96
CA GLY A 47 9.93 -15.10 10.21
C GLY A 47 9.18 -14.57 11.42
N GLU A 48 7.86 -14.69 11.40
CA GLU A 48 6.93 -14.20 12.41
C GLU A 48 7.16 -14.80 13.80
N ASP A 49 7.67 -16.03 13.86
CA ASP A 49 8.01 -16.76 15.08
C ASP A 49 9.12 -16.05 15.87
N LEU A 50 10.11 -15.48 15.16
CA LEU A 50 11.19 -14.71 15.77
C LEU A 50 10.70 -13.36 16.31
N TRP A 51 9.59 -12.85 15.79
CA TRP A 51 9.06 -11.53 16.15
C TRP A 51 8.11 -11.56 17.36
N VAL A 52 7.70 -12.75 17.84
CA VAL A 52 6.88 -12.87 19.06
C VAL A 52 7.62 -12.24 20.25
N ASN A 53 8.92 -12.51 20.36
CA ASN A 53 9.81 -11.93 21.36
C ASN A 53 10.92 -11.13 20.67
N ASP A 54 10.54 -10.19 19.79
CA ASP A 54 11.51 -9.43 19.00
C ASP A 54 12.41 -8.56 19.90
N PRO A 55 13.73 -8.81 19.95
CA PRO A 55 14.64 -8.05 20.82
C PRO A 55 14.76 -6.58 20.41
N PHE A 56 14.36 -6.25 19.17
CA PHE A 56 14.46 -4.92 18.58
C PHE A 56 13.16 -4.10 18.71
N GLY A 57 12.10 -4.67 19.28
CA GLY A 57 10.81 -3.99 19.47
C GLY A 57 10.07 -3.63 18.17
N ARG A 58 10.34 -4.33 17.07
CA ARG A 58 9.74 -4.07 15.74
C ARG A 58 8.27 -4.46 15.66
N ASN A 59 7.72 -5.22 16.60
CA ASN A 59 6.29 -5.55 16.66
C ASN A 59 5.46 -4.55 17.48
N PHE A 60 5.92 -3.30 17.65
CA PHE A 60 5.33 -2.27 18.53
C PHE A 60 3.86 -1.91 18.22
N ALA A 61 3.39 -2.15 16.99
CA ALA A 61 2.01 -1.91 16.58
C ALA A 61 1.19 -3.20 16.46
N GLY A 62 1.80 -4.35 16.71
CA GLY A 62 1.22 -5.69 16.58
C GLY A 62 2.04 -6.60 15.69
N LEU A 63 1.91 -7.91 15.87
CA LEU A 63 2.56 -8.93 15.06
C LEU A 63 1.78 -9.18 13.77
N PRO A 64 2.33 -8.90 12.57
CA PRO A 64 1.64 -9.17 11.30
C PRO A 64 1.31 -10.67 11.12
N PRO A 65 0.31 -11.04 10.29
CA PRO A 65 -0.01 -12.44 10.03
C PRO A 65 1.10 -13.14 9.24
N SER A 66 1.25 -14.45 9.42
CA SER A 66 2.23 -15.28 8.69
C SER A 66 2.02 -15.29 7.17
N SER A 67 0.81 -14.97 6.71
CA SER A 67 0.44 -14.89 5.30
C SER A 67 0.81 -13.56 4.63
N SER A 68 1.25 -12.53 5.37
CA SER A 68 1.60 -11.21 4.83
C SER A 68 2.65 -10.50 5.70
N GLY A 69 3.86 -10.35 5.16
CA GLY A 69 4.96 -9.58 5.76
C GLY A 69 4.91 -8.07 5.48
N ASP A 70 3.88 -7.55 4.82
CA ASP A 70 3.82 -6.13 4.40
C ASP A 70 4.03 -5.17 5.59
N PHE A 71 3.29 -5.37 6.68
CA PHE A 71 3.47 -4.56 7.90
C PHE A 71 4.67 -4.97 8.75
N ALA A 72 5.33 -6.11 8.49
CA ALA A 72 6.62 -6.42 9.10
C ALA A 72 7.70 -5.49 8.52
N TRP A 73 7.71 -5.32 7.19
CA TRP A 73 8.57 -4.35 6.52
C TRP A 73 8.34 -2.92 7.01
N VAL A 74 7.07 -2.48 7.07
CA VAL A 74 6.72 -1.14 7.56
C VAL A 74 7.24 -0.91 8.97
N GLN A 75 6.98 -1.84 9.91
CA GLN A 75 7.39 -1.64 11.29
C GLN A 75 8.92 -1.72 11.46
N HIS A 76 9.61 -2.60 10.73
CA HIS A 76 11.08 -2.61 10.70
C HIS A 76 11.63 -1.27 10.23
N MET A 77 11.12 -0.73 9.12
CA MET A 77 11.53 0.57 8.60
C MET A 77 11.24 1.71 9.58
N VAL A 78 10.11 1.67 10.30
CA VAL A 78 9.79 2.66 11.35
C VAL A 78 10.79 2.60 12.51
N MET A 79 11.25 1.42 12.90
CA MET A 79 12.29 1.28 13.93
C MET A 79 13.67 1.74 13.45
N SER A 80 13.94 1.65 12.15
CA SER A 80 15.18 2.15 11.52
C SER A 80 15.14 3.64 11.15
N MET A 81 14.08 4.39 11.47
CA MET A 81 14.00 5.83 11.22
C MET A 81 14.56 6.65 12.40
N ALA A 82 15.39 7.65 12.11
CA ALA A 82 15.89 8.60 13.10
C ALA A 82 14.74 9.35 13.80
N ASN A 83 14.78 9.48 15.13
CA ASN A 83 13.64 9.95 15.93
C ASN A 83 13.15 11.39 15.63
N VAL A 84 14.00 12.24 15.04
CA VAL A 84 13.67 13.65 14.78
C VAL A 84 13.39 13.88 13.29
N SER A 85 14.34 13.51 12.44
CA SER A 85 14.40 13.78 11.01
C SER A 85 13.94 12.62 10.12
N GLY A 86 13.77 11.43 10.71
CA GLY A 86 13.47 10.19 10.02
C GLY A 86 12.18 10.25 9.22
N ARG A 87 12.30 9.88 7.95
CA ARG A 87 11.19 9.69 7.02
C ARG A 87 11.42 8.42 6.20
N MET A 88 10.34 7.81 5.75
CA MET A 88 10.40 6.64 4.90
C MET A 88 9.38 6.68 3.78
N ALA A 89 9.69 5.98 2.70
CA ALA A 89 8.74 5.66 1.64
C ALA A 89 8.86 4.16 1.30
N VAL A 90 7.75 3.44 1.38
CA VAL A 90 7.69 2.01 1.09
C VAL A 90 6.64 1.71 0.05
N VAL A 91 7.00 0.89 -0.93
CA VAL A 91 6.05 0.37 -1.92
C VAL A 91 5.37 -0.87 -1.35
N LEU A 92 4.04 -0.90 -1.39
CA LEU A 92 3.21 -2.00 -0.89
C LEU A 92 2.12 -2.36 -1.92
N PRO A 93 1.53 -3.56 -1.87
CA PRO A 93 0.27 -3.79 -2.58
C PRO A 93 -0.84 -2.93 -1.95
N GLN A 94 -1.77 -2.41 -2.77
CA GLN A 94 -2.87 -1.57 -2.27
C GLN A 94 -3.70 -2.24 -1.17
N GLY A 95 -3.75 -3.57 -1.12
CA GLY A 95 -4.41 -4.32 -0.05
C GLY A 95 -3.96 -3.91 1.36
N ALA A 96 -2.70 -3.52 1.57
CA ALA A 96 -2.20 -3.08 2.88
C ALA A 96 -2.99 -1.85 3.43
N LEU A 97 -3.60 -1.06 2.55
CA LEU A 97 -4.36 0.14 2.91
C LEU A 97 -5.73 -0.19 3.52
N PHE A 98 -6.30 -1.37 3.26
CA PHE A 98 -7.69 -1.68 3.64
C PHE A 98 -7.94 -3.10 4.16
N ARG A 99 -6.95 -4.01 4.12
CA ARG A 99 -7.08 -5.32 4.79
C ARG A 99 -7.44 -5.12 6.26
N LYS A 100 -8.40 -5.91 6.73
CA LYS A 100 -8.98 -5.89 8.08
C LYS A 100 -8.18 -6.80 9.04
N GLY A 101 -8.65 -6.96 10.27
CA GLY A 101 -8.02 -7.82 11.27
C GLY A 101 -6.72 -7.21 11.79
N VAL A 102 -5.70 -8.05 11.97
CA VAL A 102 -4.44 -7.65 12.61
C VAL A 102 -3.73 -6.53 11.85
N GLU A 103 -3.69 -6.59 10.51
CA GLU A 103 -3.11 -5.51 9.69
C GLU A 103 -3.90 -4.19 9.80
N GLY A 104 -5.22 -4.28 9.95
CA GLY A 104 -6.06 -3.11 10.23
C GLY A 104 -5.72 -2.45 11.57
N ASN A 105 -5.49 -3.26 12.61
CA ASN A 105 -5.09 -2.77 13.93
C ASN A 105 -3.70 -2.11 13.90
N ILE A 106 -2.74 -2.70 13.18
CA ILE A 106 -1.40 -2.12 12.98
C ILE A 106 -1.51 -0.77 12.27
N ARG A 107 -2.26 -0.70 11.17
CA ARG A 107 -2.51 0.54 10.41
C ARG A 107 -3.14 1.62 11.30
N GLN A 108 -4.18 1.27 12.05
CA GLN A 108 -4.81 2.15 13.03
C GLN A 108 -3.78 2.70 14.03
N LYS A 109 -2.92 1.84 14.59
CA LYS A 109 -1.90 2.27 15.56
C LYS A 109 -0.91 3.26 14.94
N LEU A 110 -0.44 3.00 13.71
CA LEU A 110 0.45 3.91 12.98
C LEU A 110 -0.20 5.28 12.69
N LEU A 111 -1.49 5.29 12.37
CA LEU A 111 -2.29 6.52 12.20
C LEU A 111 -2.45 7.28 13.50
N GLN A 112 -2.77 6.59 14.61
CA GLN A 112 -2.90 7.19 15.93
C GLN A 112 -1.58 7.76 16.46
N MET A 113 -0.45 7.18 16.08
CA MET A 113 0.88 7.71 16.35
C MET A 113 1.26 8.88 15.42
N ASP A 114 0.37 9.29 14.52
CA ASP A 114 0.57 10.36 13.53
C ASP A 114 1.81 10.15 12.65
N LEU A 115 2.13 8.88 12.32
CA LEU A 115 3.32 8.55 11.53
C LEU A 115 3.07 8.56 10.03
N ILE A 116 1.89 8.12 9.57
CA ILE A 116 1.56 8.04 8.14
C ILE A 116 1.29 9.44 7.60
N GLU A 117 2.17 9.95 6.74
CA GLU A 117 2.10 11.29 6.15
C GLU A 117 1.34 11.30 4.82
N ALA A 118 1.57 10.29 3.97
CA ALA A 118 0.89 10.19 2.70
C ALA A 118 0.67 8.74 2.23
N VAL A 119 -0.38 8.55 1.43
CA VAL A 119 -0.73 7.35 0.69
C VAL A 119 -0.86 7.74 -0.78
N ILE A 120 -0.09 7.10 -1.66
CA ILE A 120 -0.12 7.39 -3.09
C ILE A 120 -0.44 6.08 -3.82
N GLY A 121 -1.64 5.96 -4.36
CA GLY A 121 -2.02 4.84 -5.22
C GLY A 121 -1.39 4.97 -6.59
N LEU A 122 -0.78 3.90 -7.09
CA LEU A 122 -0.16 3.87 -8.41
C LEU A 122 -1.04 3.10 -9.40
N ALA A 123 -0.75 3.29 -10.69
CA ALA A 123 -1.39 2.55 -11.77
C ALA A 123 -1.17 1.02 -11.63
N PRO A 124 -2.14 0.19 -12.07
CA PRO A 124 -1.95 -1.26 -12.15
C PRO A 124 -0.89 -1.61 -13.20
N ASN A 125 -0.42 -2.86 -13.18
CA ASN A 125 0.55 -3.41 -14.15
C ASN A 125 1.87 -2.62 -14.27
N LEU A 126 2.30 -1.87 -13.26
CA LEU A 126 3.61 -1.19 -13.27
C LEU A 126 4.77 -2.14 -12.92
N PHE A 127 4.49 -3.20 -12.18
CA PHE A 127 5.50 -4.14 -11.68
C PHE A 127 5.54 -5.40 -12.53
N TYR A 128 6.75 -5.90 -12.76
CA TYR A 128 6.94 -7.18 -13.44
C TYR A 128 6.33 -8.33 -12.63
N GLY A 129 5.63 -9.24 -13.30
CA GLY A 129 5.12 -10.48 -12.69
C GLY A 129 3.84 -10.34 -11.87
N THR A 130 3.24 -9.14 -11.77
CA THR A 130 1.93 -8.96 -11.13
C THR A 130 1.13 -7.85 -11.78
N GLY A 131 -0.17 -8.08 -11.96
CA GLY A 131 -1.10 -7.05 -12.41
C GLY A 131 -1.67 -6.18 -11.31
N LEU A 132 -1.31 -6.46 -10.05
CA LEU A 132 -1.82 -5.72 -8.89
C LEU A 132 -1.37 -4.26 -8.93
N ALA A 133 -2.29 -3.37 -8.53
CA ALA A 133 -1.94 -1.99 -8.25
C ALA A 133 -1.14 -1.91 -6.94
N ALA A 134 -0.06 -1.13 -6.97
CA ALA A 134 0.74 -0.82 -5.79
C ALA A 134 0.34 0.53 -5.20
N CYS A 135 0.82 0.81 -4.00
CA CYS A 135 0.83 2.13 -3.41
C CYS A 135 2.20 2.46 -2.82
N ILE A 136 2.49 3.74 -2.68
CA ILE A 136 3.60 4.24 -1.88
C ILE A 136 3.02 4.74 -0.56
N LEU A 137 3.49 4.19 0.54
CA LEU A 137 3.18 4.66 1.88
C LEU A 137 4.36 5.49 2.40
N VAL A 138 4.10 6.75 2.72
CA VAL A 138 5.09 7.68 3.26
C VAL A 138 4.84 7.88 4.74
N LEU A 139 5.87 7.66 5.56
CA LEU A 139 5.81 7.91 7.00
C LEU A 139 6.90 8.88 7.43
N ARG A 140 6.64 9.62 8.51
CA ARG A 140 7.58 10.57 9.10
C ARG A 140 7.49 10.54 10.62
N LYS A 141 8.64 10.48 11.30
CA LYS A 141 8.71 10.47 12.77
C LYS A 141 8.15 11.75 13.39
N ARG A 142 8.39 12.89 12.74
CA ARG A 142 7.84 14.20 13.13
C ARG A 142 7.30 14.94 11.92
N LYS A 143 5.98 14.96 11.78
CA LYS A 143 5.31 15.72 10.72
C LYS A 143 5.49 17.24 10.89
N PRO A 144 5.62 18.00 9.80
CA PRO A 144 5.45 19.45 9.81
C PRO A 144 4.12 19.82 10.47
N VAL A 145 4.06 21.00 11.11
CA VAL A 145 2.87 21.46 11.85
C VAL A 145 1.61 21.39 11.00
N GLN A 146 1.71 21.77 9.72
CA GLN A 146 0.58 21.78 8.78
C GLN A 146 0.09 20.38 8.37
N HIS A 147 0.90 19.33 8.56
CA HIS A 147 0.57 17.93 8.23
C HIS A 147 0.09 17.12 9.44
N LYS A 148 0.24 17.66 10.66
CA LYS A 148 -0.14 16.94 11.88
C LYS A 148 -1.60 16.52 11.87
N LYS A 149 -1.86 15.29 12.31
CA LYS A 149 -3.20 14.67 12.34
C LYS A 149 -3.92 14.66 10.98
N LYS A 150 -3.16 14.71 9.89
CA LYS A 150 -3.67 14.63 8.52
C LYS A 150 -2.85 13.61 7.72
N VAL A 151 -3.47 13.07 6.69
CA VAL A 151 -2.85 12.18 5.71
C VAL A 151 -3.20 12.70 4.32
N LEU A 152 -2.20 12.87 3.47
CA LEU A 152 -2.43 13.12 2.05
C LEU A 152 -2.74 11.79 1.36
N ILE A 153 -3.90 11.67 0.75
CA ILE A 153 -4.31 10.49 -0.02
C ILE A 153 -4.40 10.92 -1.48
N ALA A 154 -3.55 10.33 -2.32
CA ALA A 154 -3.45 10.63 -3.74
C ALA A 154 -3.74 9.40 -4.60
N ASP A 155 -4.53 9.58 -5.64
CA ASP A 155 -4.81 8.59 -6.67
C ASP A 155 -4.03 8.91 -7.95
N ALA A 156 -2.84 8.31 -8.10
CA ALA A 156 -2.06 8.37 -9.32
C ALA A 156 -2.35 7.19 -10.27
N SER A 157 -3.48 6.50 -10.12
CA SER A 157 -3.81 5.32 -10.93
C SER A 157 -3.96 5.63 -12.43
N ARG A 158 -4.20 6.90 -12.78
CA ARG A 158 -4.30 7.39 -14.16
C ARG A 158 -2.99 7.92 -14.73
N LEU A 159 -1.95 8.09 -13.92
CA LEU A 159 -0.67 8.67 -14.33
C LEU A 159 0.29 7.57 -14.81
N PHE A 160 0.07 7.11 -16.05
CA PHE A 160 0.92 6.12 -16.68
C PHE A 160 0.80 6.16 -18.20
N ARG A 161 1.86 5.75 -18.89
CA ARG A 161 1.77 5.39 -20.30
C ARG A 161 1.43 3.91 -20.39
N ARG A 162 0.35 3.60 -21.11
CA ARG A 162 -0.05 2.21 -21.36
C ARG A 162 1.01 1.50 -22.20
N GLY A 163 1.49 0.36 -21.72
CA GLY A 163 2.32 -0.55 -22.50
C GLY A 163 1.60 -1.86 -22.79
N ARG A 164 2.24 -2.73 -23.58
CA ARG A 164 1.66 -4.02 -23.99
C ARG A 164 1.69 -5.06 -22.87
N ALA A 165 2.83 -5.20 -22.20
CA ALA A 165 3.03 -6.17 -21.12
C ALA A 165 2.97 -5.52 -19.73
N GLN A 166 3.41 -4.27 -19.62
CA GLN A 166 3.41 -3.48 -18.39
C GLN A 166 3.12 -2.02 -18.71
N ASN A 167 2.57 -1.30 -17.75
CA ASN A 167 2.44 0.15 -17.80
C ASN A 167 3.76 0.81 -17.41
N HIS A 168 3.95 2.05 -17.83
CA HIS A 168 5.17 2.81 -17.56
C HIS A 168 4.86 4.09 -16.78
N LEU A 169 5.56 4.27 -15.66
CA LEU A 169 5.60 5.54 -14.94
C LEU A 169 6.74 6.37 -15.54
N GLU A 170 6.40 7.48 -16.20
CA GLU A 170 7.34 8.35 -16.89
C GLU A 170 7.74 9.50 -15.97
N PRO A 171 8.85 10.21 -16.27
CA PRO A 171 9.34 11.28 -15.39
C PRO A 171 8.31 12.38 -15.13
N GLU A 172 7.44 12.70 -16.10
CA GLU A 172 6.34 13.66 -15.95
C GLU A 172 5.29 13.19 -14.94
N HIS A 173 4.88 11.91 -15.00
CA HIS A 173 3.98 11.30 -14.02
C HIS A 173 4.58 11.37 -12.61
N ALA A 174 5.87 11.06 -12.47
CA ALA A 174 6.56 11.13 -11.19
C ALA A 174 6.70 12.56 -10.67
N ALA A 175 6.92 13.54 -11.56
CA ALA A 175 6.99 14.96 -11.21
C ALA A 175 5.63 15.49 -10.71
N GLU A 176 4.54 15.07 -11.35
CA GLU A 176 3.18 15.42 -10.92
C GLU A 176 2.85 14.86 -9.53
N ILE A 177 3.11 13.57 -9.29
CA ILE A 177 2.95 12.94 -7.97
C ILE A 177 3.78 13.65 -6.90
N LEU A 178 5.03 14.00 -7.23
CA LEU A 178 5.90 14.76 -6.33
C LEU A 178 5.35 16.16 -6.05
N GLY A 179 4.76 16.81 -7.06
CA GLY A 179 4.06 18.08 -6.94
C GLY A 179 2.91 18.01 -5.94
N TRP A 180 2.06 16.99 -6.06
CA TRP A 180 0.97 16.73 -5.11
C TRP A 180 1.45 16.55 -3.68
N TYR A 181 2.47 15.70 -3.47
CA TYR A 181 3.02 15.45 -2.14
C TYR A 181 3.64 16.72 -1.52
N ARG A 182 4.38 17.51 -2.31
CA ARG A 182 4.98 18.78 -1.84
C ARG A 182 3.94 19.86 -1.57
N GLY A 183 2.89 19.91 -2.39
CA GLY A 183 1.79 20.88 -2.25
C GLY A 183 0.97 20.64 -0.99
N PHE A 184 0.79 19.38 -0.59
CA PHE A 184 0.00 18.97 0.57
C PHE A 184 -1.37 19.67 0.62
N ALA A 185 -2.07 19.66 -0.51
CA ALA A 185 -3.35 20.33 -0.68
C ALA A 185 -4.29 19.44 -1.52
N ASP A 186 -5.58 19.72 -1.42
CA ASP A 186 -6.57 19.04 -2.25
C ASP A 186 -6.36 19.37 -3.73
N VAL A 187 -6.49 18.36 -4.57
CA VAL A 187 -6.51 18.48 -6.03
C VAL A 187 -7.73 17.71 -6.51
N GLN A 188 -8.60 18.39 -7.24
CA GLN A 188 -9.84 17.80 -7.74
C GLN A 188 -9.59 16.45 -8.41
N ASP A 189 -10.38 15.45 -8.03
CA ASP A 189 -10.40 14.08 -8.58
C ASP A 189 -9.09 13.26 -8.44
N SER A 190 -8.09 13.79 -7.71
CA SER A 190 -6.74 13.21 -7.64
C SER A 190 -6.15 13.18 -6.23
N VAL A 191 -6.35 14.20 -5.40
CA VAL A 191 -5.71 14.31 -4.08
C VAL A 191 -6.68 14.86 -3.05
N ARG A 192 -6.70 14.23 -1.87
CA ARG A 192 -7.40 14.75 -0.69
C ARG A 192 -6.50 14.72 0.54
N VAL A 193 -6.47 15.82 1.27
CA VAL A 193 -5.86 15.90 2.60
C VAL A 193 -6.94 15.62 3.63
N VAL A 194 -6.86 14.43 4.24
CA VAL A 194 -7.90 13.89 5.11
C VAL A 194 -7.45 13.95 6.56
N SER A 195 -8.33 14.40 7.46
CA SER A 195 -8.05 14.39 8.90
C SER A 195 -8.10 12.98 9.50
N LEU A 196 -7.41 12.78 10.62
CA LEU A 196 -7.52 11.51 11.36
C LEU A 196 -8.95 11.23 11.86
N ASP A 197 -9.77 12.26 12.10
CA ASP A 197 -11.16 12.09 12.52
C ASP A 197 -12.05 11.57 11.38
N GLU A 198 -11.86 12.09 10.16
CA GLU A 198 -12.49 11.53 8.95
C GLU A 198 -12.06 10.08 8.71
N ILE A 199 -10.75 9.78 8.82
CA ILE A 199 -10.24 8.41 8.65
C ILE A 199 -10.81 7.47 9.72
N LYS A 200 -10.97 7.95 10.95
CA LYS A 200 -11.59 7.19 12.04
C LYS A 200 -13.06 6.89 11.77
N ALA A 201 -13.80 7.85 11.17
CA ALA A 201 -15.20 7.64 10.79
C ALA A 201 -15.35 6.56 9.70
N GLU A 202 -14.32 6.37 8.87
CA GLU A 202 -14.22 5.31 7.85
C GLU A 202 -13.52 4.03 8.36
N ASP A 203 -13.62 3.73 9.67
CA ASP A 203 -13.04 2.54 10.31
C ASP A 203 -11.51 2.38 10.08
N TRP A 204 -10.77 3.49 10.05
CA TRP A 204 -9.31 3.52 9.85
C TRP A 204 -8.85 2.89 8.53
N THR A 205 -9.72 2.88 7.52
CA THR A 205 -9.35 2.49 6.16
C THR A 205 -8.53 3.58 5.49
N LEU A 206 -7.53 3.18 4.71
CA LEU A 206 -6.81 4.07 3.78
C LEU A 206 -7.15 3.72 2.33
N ASN A 207 -8.30 3.04 2.10
CA ASN A 207 -8.79 2.78 0.75
C ASN A 207 -9.00 4.10 0.00
N ILE A 208 -8.26 4.29 -1.08
CA ILE A 208 -8.17 5.57 -1.80
C ILE A 208 -9.53 6.02 -2.32
N SER A 209 -10.34 5.10 -2.83
CA SER A 209 -11.68 5.40 -3.37
C SER A 209 -12.71 5.88 -2.35
N ARG A 210 -12.39 5.81 -1.04
CA ARG A 210 -13.21 6.43 0.01
C ARG A 210 -13.02 7.93 0.11
N TYR A 211 -11.90 8.44 -0.39
CA TYR A 211 -11.51 9.84 -0.19
C TYR A 211 -11.35 10.57 -1.51
N VAL A 212 -10.76 9.93 -2.51
CA VAL A 212 -10.59 10.48 -3.86
C VAL A 212 -11.62 9.80 -4.75
N LEU A 213 -12.64 10.57 -5.14
CA LEU A 213 -13.63 10.12 -6.09
C LEU A 213 -13.10 10.26 -7.52
N PRO A 214 -13.47 9.36 -8.43
CA PRO A 214 -13.22 9.59 -9.84
C PRO A 214 -13.94 10.87 -10.29
N PRO A 215 -13.47 11.52 -11.36
CA PRO A 215 -14.19 12.61 -11.99
C PRO A 215 -15.62 12.14 -12.22
N LEU A 216 -16.58 13.01 -11.93
CA LEU A 216 -17.97 12.79 -12.32
C LEU A 216 -17.99 12.61 -13.85
N GLN A 217 -18.00 11.37 -14.31
CA GLN A 217 -18.48 11.07 -15.66
C GLN A 217 -19.98 11.37 -15.63
N GLU A 218 -20.47 12.05 -16.68
CA GLU A 218 -21.90 12.37 -16.82
C GLU A 218 -22.80 11.12 -16.77
N ASP A 219 -22.24 9.91 -16.90
CA ASP A 219 -22.95 8.63 -16.90
C ASP A 219 -22.57 7.71 -15.71
N ILE A 220 -22.60 8.20 -14.45
CA ILE A 220 -22.78 7.26 -13.33
C ILE A 220 -24.27 6.90 -13.31
N PRO A 221 -24.69 5.67 -13.69
CA PRO A 221 -26.10 5.30 -13.65
C PRO A 221 -26.61 5.48 -12.22
N LEU A 222 -27.84 5.99 -12.10
CA LEU A 222 -28.47 6.17 -10.80
C LEU A 222 -28.48 4.83 -10.05
N LEU A 223 -28.41 4.86 -8.73
CA LEU A 223 -28.38 3.63 -7.91
C LEU A 223 -29.46 2.61 -8.31
N PRO A 224 -30.73 2.99 -8.62
CA PRO A 224 -31.73 2.06 -9.10
C PRO A 224 -31.33 1.35 -10.41
N ASP A 225 -30.74 2.07 -11.35
CA ASP A 225 -30.32 1.55 -12.65
C ASP A 225 -29.11 0.62 -12.51
N ALA A 226 -28.14 1.00 -11.67
CA ALA A 226 -27.00 0.15 -11.34
C ALA A 226 -27.44 -1.16 -10.65
N VAL A 227 -28.42 -1.09 -9.74
CA VAL A 227 -29.00 -2.26 -9.07
C VAL A 227 -29.76 -3.14 -10.07
N ALA A 228 -30.51 -2.55 -11.00
CA ALA A 228 -31.23 -3.29 -12.03
C ALA A 228 -30.26 -4.03 -12.96
N ALA A 229 -29.24 -3.33 -13.46
CA ALA A 229 -28.20 -3.91 -14.30
C ALA A 229 -27.43 -5.03 -13.59
N PHE A 230 -27.12 -4.86 -12.30
CA PHE A 230 -26.50 -5.91 -11.48
C PHE A 230 -27.38 -7.16 -11.36
N LYS A 231 -28.68 -6.98 -11.09
CA LYS A 231 -29.64 -8.10 -11.01
C LYS A 231 -29.75 -8.83 -12.35
N GLU A 232 -29.79 -8.12 -13.46
CA GLU A 232 -29.82 -8.71 -14.80
C GLU A 232 -28.54 -9.51 -15.10
N ALA A 233 -27.37 -8.96 -14.77
CA ALA A 233 -26.11 -9.67 -14.89
C ALA A 233 -26.06 -10.94 -14.01
N LEU A 234 -26.59 -10.87 -12.79
CA LEU A 234 -26.69 -12.01 -11.89
C LEU A 234 -27.59 -13.12 -12.46
N THR A 235 -28.74 -12.76 -13.04
CA THR A 235 -29.63 -13.72 -13.71
C THR A 235 -28.92 -14.40 -14.87
N ARG A 236 -28.26 -13.63 -15.75
CA ARG A 236 -27.48 -14.18 -16.86
C ARG A 236 -26.35 -15.11 -16.40
N CYS A 237 -25.70 -14.80 -15.28
CA CYS A 237 -24.68 -15.65 -14.69
C CYS A 237 -25.27 -17.00 -14.26
N ARG A 238 -26.44 -16.99 -13.60
CA ARG A 238 -27.14 -18.21 -13.18
C ARG A 238 -27.59 -19.06 -14.37
N GLU A 239 -28.16 -18.43 -15.40
CA GLU A 239 -28.54 -19.13 -16.63
C GLU A 239 -27.33 -19.78 -17.32
N ALA A 240 -26.18 -19.09 -17.31
CA ALA A 240 -24.93 -19.65 -17.84
C ALA A 240 -24.41 -20.82 -16.99
N GLU A 241 -24.49 -20.73 -15.66
CA GLU A 241 -24.16 -21.82 -14.75
C GLU A 241 -25.06 -23.05 -14.94
N GLU A 242 -26.38 -22.85 -15.07
CA GLU A 242 -27.34 -23.93 -15.35
C GLU A 242 -27.05 -24.59 -16.70
N ARG A 243 -26.81 -23.78 -17.75
CA ARG A 243 -26.46 -24.30 -19.07
C ARG A 243 -25.14 -25.07 -19.03
N LEU A 244 -24.15 -24.60 -18.29
CA LEU A 244 -22.89 -25.32 -18.08
C LEU A 244 -23.12 -26.65 -17.36
N ALA A 245 -23.91 -26.66 -16.29
CA ALA A 245 -24.25 -27.86 -15.54
C ALA A 245 -24.96 -28.90 -16.43
N GLN A 246 -25.89 -28.45 -17.28
CA GLN A 246 -26.59 -29.32 -18.23
C GLN A 246 -25.61 -29.95 -19.24
N VAL A 247 -24.73 -29.16 -19.85
CA VAL A 247 -23.71 -29.66 -20.79
C VAL A 247 -22.77 -30.66 -20.10
N MET A 248 -22.40 -30.39 -18.85
CA MET A 248 -21.54 -31.30 -18.06
C MET A 248 -22.26 -32.61 -17.72
N ALA A 249 -23.56 -32.60 -17.44
CA ALA A 249 -24.36 -33.80 -17.21
C ALA A 249 -24.53 -34.62 -18.49
N GLU A 250 -24.91 -33.97 -19.61
CA GLU A 250 -25.04 -34.62 -20.92
C GLU A 250 -23.71 -35.21 -21.40
N GLY A 251 -22.60 -34.55 -21.11
CA GLY A 251 -21.25 -35.03 -21.40
C GLY A 251 -20.71 -36.11 -20.44
N GLY A 252 -21.47 -36.49 -19.40
CA GLY A 252 -21.08 -37.52 -18.43
C GLY A 252 -20.02 -37.11 -17.41
N TRP A 253 -19.75 -35.81 -17.26
CA TRP A 253 -18.78 -35.24 -16.31
C TRP A 253 -19.38 -34.96 -14.93
N LEU A 254 -20.71 -34.83 -14.86
CA LEU A 254 -21.49 -34.80 -13.63
C LEU A 254 -22.41 -36.02 -13.62
N LYS A 255 -22.51 -36.69 -12.46
CA LYS A 255 -23.43 -37.80 -12.22
C LYS A 255 -24.79 -37.30 -11.77
#